data_AF-A0A2L2LBW0-F1
#
_entry.id   AF-A0A2L2LBW0-F1
#
_cell.length_a   1.000
_cell.length_b   1.000
_cell.length_c   1.000
_cell.angle_alpha   90.00
_cell.angle_beta   90.00
_cell.angle_gamma   90.00
#
_symmetry.space_group_name_H-M   'P 1'
#
loop_
_entity.id
_entity.type
_entity.pdbx_description
1 polymer ?
#
loop_
_entity_poly.entity_id
_entity_poly.type
_entity_poly.pdbx_seq_one_letter_code
_entity_poly.pdbx_strand_id
1 'polypeptide(L)'
;MDVKNTSKAPQGIHTLDGIVYVLPGETKSVRLNETLHGHAKALDFFKLKGELEKDDLGKADEPVAKTADTDALNAEIKGLKEKLAERDAEIEKLKSAKQEEPAKTPAEVLAMATNPEVQFMTFKAAAAKLLGDKTPSKKDEIVAALEELATQP
;
A
#
# COMPACT_ATOMS: atom_id res chain seq x y z
N MET A 1 -15.17 -38.39 -0.90
CA MET A 1 -14.05 -39.35 -0.93
C MET A 1 -13.73 -39.84 0.47
N ASP A 2 -13.36 -41.12 0.64
CA ASP A 2 -12.93 -41.68 1.92
C ASP A 2 -11.41 -41.68 2.06
N VAL A 3 -10.94 -41.23 3.21
CA VAL A 3 -9.51 -41.08 3.53
C VAL A 3 -9.21 -41.84 4.80
N LYS A 4 -8.35 -42.86 4.67
CA LYS A 4 -7.87 -43.66 5.80
C LYS A 4 -6.43 -43.29 6.15
N ASN A 5 -6.19 -42.94 7.41
CA ASN A 5 -4.83 -42.74 7.92
C ASN A 5 -4.21 -44.09 8.30
N THR A 6 -3.08 -44.43 7.67
CA THR A 6 -2.31 -45.66 7.95
C THR A 6 -1.09 -45.43 8.83
N SER A 7 -0.77 -44.18 9.17
CA SER A 7 0.33 -43.88 10.09
C SER A 7 -0.03 -44.10 11.55
N LYS A 8 0.99 -44.12 12.40
CA LYS A 8 0.85 -44.25 13.87
C LYS A 8 0.50 -42.91 14.55
N ALA A 9 0.49 -41.80 13.82
CA ALA A 9 0.23 -40.46 14.34
C ALA A 9 -1.04 -39.86 13.73
N PRO A 10 -1.74 -38.92 14.41
CA PRO A 10 -2.79 -38.13 13.78
C PRO A 10 -2.24 -37.35 12.58
N GLN A 11 -2.95 -37.39 11.46
CA GLN A 11 -2.56 -36.69 10.25
C GLN A 11 -3.64 -35.70 9.84
N GLY A 12 -3.22 -34.50 9.43
CA GLY A 12 -4.11 -33.51 8.82
C GLY A 12 -4.18 -33.73 7.31
N ILE A 13 -5.37 -33.68 6.74
CA ILE A 13 -5.59 -33.60 5.31
C ILE A 13 -6.28 -32.27 4.97
N HIS A 14 -5.79 -31.60 3.92
CA HIS A 14 -6.44 -30.42 3.37
C HIS A 14 -7.65 -30.84 2.53
N THR A 15 -8.79 -30.28 2.85
CA THR A 15 -10.08 -30.51 2.18
C THR A 15 -10.65 -29.17 1.71
N LEU A 16 -11.70 -29.20 0.89
CA LEU A 16 -12.41 -27.99 0.49
C LEU A 16 -12.97 -27.20 1.69
N ASP A 17 -13.30 -27.90 2.78
CA ASP A 17 -13.83 -27.32 4.01
C ASP A 17 -12.74 -26.91 5.02
N GLY A 18 -11.46 -27.02 4.63
CA GLY A 18 -10.31 -26.76 5.49
C GLY A 18 -9.56 -28.02 5.92
N ILE A 19 -8.79 -27.95 7.00
CA ILE A 19 -7.96 -29.06 7.47
C ILE A 19 -8.79 -30.01 8.33
N VAL A 20 -8.85 -31.28 7.92
CA VAL A 20 -9.49 -32.35 8.68
C VAL A 20 -8.42 -33.25 9.27
N TYR A 21 -8.45 -33.47 10.59
CA TYR A 21 -7.56 -34.42 11.26
C TYR A 21 -8.17 -35.82 11.26
N VAL A 22 -7.39 -36.81 10.83
CA VAL A 22 -7.75 -38.24 10.81
C VAL A 22 -6.82 -38.98 11.78
N LEU A 23 -7.38 -39.65 12.78
CA LEU A 23 -6.61 -40.40 13.77
C LEU A 23 -6.00 -41.68 13.18
N PRO A 24 -4.98 -42.28 13.82
CA PRO A 24 -4.36 -43.53 13.36
C PRO A 24 -5.40 -44.64 13.12
N GLY A 25 -5.45 -45.20 11.90
CA GLY A 25 -6.38 -46.26 11.52
C GLY A 25 -7.81 -45.82 11.22
N GLU A 26 -8.16 -44.56 11.53
CA GLU A 26 -9.47 -43.98 11.29
C GLU A 26 -9.68 -43.72 9.78
N THR A 27 -10.93 -43.85 9.33
CA THR A 27 -11.36 -43.48 7.98
C THR A 27 -12.38 -42.36 8.09
N LYS A 28 -12.16 -41.25 7.39
CA LYS A 28 -13.10 -40.13 7.32
C LYS A 28 -13.48 -39.84 5.88
N SER A 29 -14.77 -39.57 5.67
CA SER A 29 -15.27 -39.06 4.40
C SER A 29 -15.04 -37.56 4.33
N VAL A 30 -14.35 -37.11 3.29
CA VAL A 30 -14.00 -35.71 3.06
C VAL A 30 -14.22 -35.33 1.60
N ARG A 31 -14.32 -34.02 1.36
CA ARG A 31 -14.45 -33.42 0.03
C ARG A 31 -13.09 -32.96 -0.48
N LEU A 32 -12.65 -33.56 -1.60
CA LEU A 32 -11.36 -33.29 -2.24
C LEU A 32 -11.60 -33.01 -3.73
N ASN A 33 -10.92 -31.97 -4.23
CA ASN A 33 -10.75 -31.74 -5.66
C ASN A 33 -9.52 -32.50 -6.20
N GLU A 34 -9.26 -32.40 -7.50
CA GLU A 34 -8.14 -33.09 -8.16
C GLU A 34 -6.77 -32.71 -7.57
N THR A 35 -6.53 -31.42 -7.29
CA THR A 35 -5.26 -30.92 -6.74
C THR A 35 -5.00 -31.44 -5.33
N LEU A 36 -5.98 -31.32 -4.43
CA LEU A 36 -5.86 -31.78 -3.05
C LEU A 36 -5.74 -33.30 -2.97
N HIS A 37 -6.44 -34.02 -3.85
CA HIS A 37 -6.26 -35.47 -4.00
C HIS A 37 -4.85 -35.81 -4.48
N GLY A 38 -4.29 -35.07 -5.44
CA GLY A 38 -2.91 -35.24 -5.89
C GLY A 38 -1.89 -35.12 -4.76
N HIS A 39 -2.01 -34.07 -3.94
CA HIS A 39 -1.17 -33.89 -2.75
C HIS A 39 -1.37 -35.00 -1.71
N ALA A 40 -2.62 -35.38 -1.43
CA ALA A 40 -2.91 -36.43 -0.45
C ALA A 40 -2.42 -37.81 -0.92
N LYS A 41 -2.47 -38.10 -2.23
CA LYS A 41 -2.00 -39.36 -2.84
C LYS A 41 -0.47 -39.47 -2.85
N ALA A 42 0.23 -38.35 -2.89
CA ALA A 42 1.69 -38.30 -2.78
C ALA A 42 2.19 -38.67 -1.36
N LEU A 43 1.30 -38.75 -0.38
CA LEU A 43 1.62 -39.11 1.00
C LEU A 43 1.34 -40.59 1.24
N ASP A 44 2.37 -41.35 1.62
CA ASP A 44 2.27 -42.80 1.84
C ASP A 44 1.41 -43.21 3.05
N PHE A 45 1.04 -42.24 3.89
CA PHE A 45 0.25 -42.45 5.10
C PHE A 45 -1.26 -42.27 4.92
N PHE A 46 -1.74 -41.97 3.71
CA PHE A 46 -3.16 -41.92 3.39
C PHE A 46 -3.55 -42.95 2.34
N LYS A 47 -4.64 -43.69 2.61
CA LYS A 47 -5.34 -44.51 1.61
C LYS A 47 -6.62 -43.80 1.22
N LEU A 48 -6.71 -43.40 -0.04
CA LEU A 48 -7.83 -42.64 -0.61
C LEU A 48 -8.71 -43.59 -1.44
N LYS A 49 -10.02 -43.52 -1.28
CA LYS A 49 -11.00 -44.30 -2.06
C LYS A 49 -12.26 -43.48 -2.34
N GLY A 50 -12.75 -43.52 -3.57
CA GLY A 50 -14.04 -42.93 -3.96
C GLY A 50 -13.89 -41.85 -5.04
N GLU A 51 -14.99 -41.17 -5.31
CA GLU A 51 -15.07 -40.14 -6.35
C GLU A 51 -14.56 -38.78 -5.86
N LEU A 52 -13.93 -38.07 -6.79
CA LEU A 52 -13.46 -36.70 -6.62
C LEU A 52 -14.60 -35.74 -6.92
N GLU A 53 -14.64 -34.64 -6.17
CA GLU A 53 -15.53 -33.54 -6.53
C GLU A 53 -14.91 -32.83 -7.73
N LYS A 54 -15.67 -32.77 -8.83
CA LYS A 54 -15.28 -31.96 -9.99
C LYS A 54 -15.32 -30.52 -9.54
N ASP A 55 -14.15 -29.96 -9.44
CA ASP A 55 -13.98 -28.60 -9.02
C ASP A 55 -14.11 -27.70 -10.25
N ASP A 56 -15.29 -27.11 -10.44
CA ASP A 56 -15.44 -25.98 -11.37
C ASP A 56 -14.68 -24.72 -10.86
N LEU A 57 -14.18 -24.74 -9.61
CA LEU A 57 -13.23 -23.76 -9.06
C LEU A 57 -11.77 -24.23 -9.23
N GLY A 58 -11.57 -25.37 -9.89
CA GLY A 58 -10.32 -26.10 -10.07
C GLY A 58 -9.75 -26.02 -11.49
N LYS A 59 -10.10 -24.97 -12.24
CA LYS A 59 -8.97 -24.29 -12.88
C LYS A 59 -8.10 -23.91 -11.70
N ALA A 60 -6.94 -24.56 -11.57
CA ALA A 60 -5.83 -23.85 -10.98
C ALA A 60 -5.95 -22.46 -11.58
N ASP A 61 -6.07 -21.42 -10.74
CA ASP A 61 -5.49 -20.18 -11.19
C ASP A 61 -4.15 -20.67 -11.77
N GLU A 62 -3.91 -20.40 -13.04
CA GLU A 62 -2.56 -20.44 -13.58
C GLU A 62 -1.71 -19.56 -12.61
N PRO A 63 -0.54 -19.02 -12.92
CA PRO A 63 -0.45 -17.62 -12.57
C PRO A 63 -1.70 -16.93 -13.16
N VAL A 64 -2.81 -16.84 -12.40
CA VAL A 64 -3.66 -15.66 -12.47
C VAL A 64 -2.78 -14.56 -11.86
N ALA A 65 -1.73 -14.20 -12.61
CA ALA A 65 -1.71 -12.87 -13.15
C ALA A 65 -3.16 -12.63 -13.50
N LYS A 66 -3.86 -11.88 -12.66
CA LYS A 66 -5.07 -11.22 -13.09
C LYS A 66 -4.64 -10.57 -14.39
N THR A 67 -4.90 -11.21 -15.52
CA THR A 67 -5.12 -10.54 -16.76
C THR A 67 -6.50 -9.91 -16.58
N ALA A 68 -6.63 -9.06 -15.54
CA ALA A 68 -7.23 -7.77 -15.76
C ALA A 68 -6.56 -7.32 -17.05
N ASP A 69 -7.35 -7.31 -18.13
CA ASP A 69 -6.91 -7.12 -19.50
C ASP A 69 -5.66 -6.28 -19.46
N THR A 70 -4.50 -6.85 -19.78
CA THR A 70 -3.23 -6.12 -19.65
C THR A 70 -3.32 -4.81 -20.41
N ASP A 71 -4.13 -4.80 -21.47
CA ASP A 71 -4.53 -3.63 -22.24
C ASP A 71 -5.43 -2.65 -21.46
N ALA A 72 -6.40 -3.12 -20.67
CA ALA A 72 -7.21 -2.28 -19.78
C ALA A 72 -6.38 -1.71 -18.62
N LEU A 73 -5.50 -2.50 -18.00
CA LEU A 73 -4.57 -2.01 -16.98
C LEU A 73 -3.57 -1.02 -17.56
N ASN A 74 -3.03 -1.27 -18.75
CA ASN A 74 -2.13 -0.34 -19.43
C ASN A 74 -2.87 0.95 -19.85
N ALA A 75 -4.14 0.87 -20.25
CA ALA A 75 -4.98 2.02 -20.53
C ALA A 75 -5.26 2.85 -19.26
N GLU A 76 -5.55 2.20 -18.13
CA GLU A 76 -5.73 2.87 -16.84
C GLU A 76 -4.42 3.51 -16.36
N ILE A 77 -3.29 2.80 -16.46
CA ILE A 77 -1.95 3.33 -16.13
C ILE A 77 -1.62 4.54 -17.00
N LYS A 78 -1.94 4.50 -18.30
CA LYS A 78 -1.75 5.65 -19.20
C LYS A 78 -2.61 6.84 -18.76
N GLY A 79 -3.90 6.63 -18.50
CA GLY A 79 -4.80 7.69 -18.06
C GLY A 79 -4.39 8.28 -16.70
N LEU A 80 -3.89 7.46 -15.78
CA LEU A 80 -3.36 7.94 -14.49
C LEU A 80 -2.08 8.75 -14.68
N LYS A 81 -1.17 8.34 -15.57
CA LYS A 81 0.04 9.11 -15.90
C LYS A 81 -0.28 10.47 -16.53
N GLU A 82 -1.27 10.52 -17.43
CA GLU A 82 -1.73 11.78 -18.03
C GLU A 82 -2.32 12.73 -16.97
N LYS A 83 -3.15 12.21 -16.06
CA LYS A 83 -3.70 13.01 -14.93
C LYS A 83 -2.60 13.51 -13.99
N LEU A 84 -1.59 12.70 -13.72
CA LEU A 84 -0.45 13.12 -12.89
C LEU A 84 0.35 14.23 -13.59
N ALA A 85 0.63 14.10 -14.88
CA ALA A 85 1.30 15.14 -15.66
C ALA A 85 0.51 16.46 -15.70
N GLU A 86 -0.82 16.39 -15.84
CA GLU A 86 -1.69 17.56 -15.78
C GLU A 86 -1.69 18.21 -14.38
N ARG A 87 -1.73 17.40 -13.32
CA ARG A 87 -1.64 17.90 -11.93
C ARG A 87 -0.28 18.49 -11.61
N ASP A 88 0.80 17.91 -12.11
CA ASP A 88 2.16 18.44 -11.94
C ASP A 88 2.31 19.77 -12.69
N ALA A 89 1.75 19.90 -13.90
CA ALA A 89 1.71 21.16 -14.63
C ALA A 89 0.86 22.23 -13.90
N GLU A 90 -0.26 21.84 -13.29
CA GLU A 90 -1.08 22.73 -12.45
C GLU A 90 -0.33 23.15 -11.18
N ILE A 91 0.38 22.23 -10.53
CA ILE A 91 1.23 22.51 -9.36
C ILE A 91 2.36 23.46 -9.72
N GLU A 92 3.02 23.27 -10.86
CA GLU A 92 4.07 24.19 -11.32
C GLU A 92 3.48 25.57 -11.65
N LYS A 93 2.33 25.66 -12.33
CA LYS A 93 1.63 26.94 -12.54
C LYS A 93 1.25 27.62 -11.22
N LEU A 94 0.73 26.88 -10.25
CA LEU A 94 0.38 27.40 -8.92
C LEU A 94 1.63 27.81 -8.13
N LYS A 95 2.75 27.09 -8.26
CA LYS A 95 4.03 27.47 -7.65
C LYS A 95 4.59 28.73 -8.30
N SER A 96 4.57 28.84 -9.63
CA SER A 96 5.01 30.03 -10.35
C SER A 96 4.12 31.24 -10.03
N ALA A 97 2.79 31.06 -10.00
CA ALA A 97 1.85 32.09 -9.57
C ALA A 97 2.05 32.50 -8.09
N LYS A 98 2.53 31.58 -7.24
CA LYS A 98 2.88 31.85 -5.83
C LYS A 98 4.33 32.38 -5.66
N GLN A 99 5.14 32.34 -6.72
CA GLN A 99 6.48 32.94 -6.76
C GLN A 99 6.45 34.39 -7.26
N GLU A 100 5.38 34.82 -7.93
CA GLU A 100 5.16 36.21 -8.36
C GLU A 100 4.55 37.12 -7.27
N GLU A 101 4.29 36.61 -6.05
CA GLU A 101 4.13 37.51 -4.91
C GLU A 101 5.45 38.26 -4.70
N PRO A 102 5.45 39.60 -4.64
CA PRO A 102 6.65 40.39 -4.38
C PRO A 102 7.33 39.84 -3.12
N ALA A 103 8.67 39.76 -3.16
CA ALA A 103 9.47 39.21 -2.07
C ALA A 103 9.01 39.82 -0.73
N LYS A 104 8.33 39.01 0.09
CA LYS A 104 7.75 39.47 1.36
C LYS A 104 8.86 40.02 2.23
N THR A 105 8.68 41.23 2.72
CA THR A 105 9.63 41.86 3.63
C THR A 105 9.67 41.10 4.96
N PRO A 106 10.75 41.23 5.76
CA PRO A 106 10.83 40.61 7.08
C PRO A 106 9.60 40.93 7.97
N ALA A 107 9.06 42.15 7.87
CA ALA A 107 7.87 42.58 8.62
C ALA A 107 6.59 41.84 8.18
N GLU A 108 6.40 41.58 6.89
CA GLU A 108 5.25 40.83 6.38
C GLU A 108 5.35 39.34 6.74
N VAL A 109 6.54 38.76 6.70
CA VAL A 109 6.77 37.38 7.15
C VAL A 109 6.56 37.27 8.66
N LEU A 110 6.94 38.28 9.45
CA LEU A 110 6.65 38.35 10.88
C LEU A 110 5.14 38.40 11.16
N ALA A 111 4.37 39.17 10.37
CA ALA A 111 2.91 39.20 10.45
C ALA A 111 2.24 37.85 10.08
N MET A 112 2.89 37.05 9.22
CA MET A 112 2.46 35.67 8.95
C MET A 112 2.68 34.73 10.14
N ALA A 113 3.59 35.04 11.06
CA ALA A 113 3.81 34.25 12.27
C ALA A 113 2.65 34.40 13.27
N THR A 114 2.03 35.57 13.33
CA THR A 114 0.92 35.90 14.24
C THR A 114 -0.45 35.57 13.65
N ASN A 115 -0.56 35.37 12.34
CA ASN A 115 -1.83 35.01 11.69
C ASN A 115 -2.19 33.53 11.93
N PRO A 116 -3.35 33.22 12.55
CA PRO A 116 -3.79 31.85 12.81
C PRO A 116 -4.19 31.08 11.53
N GLU A 117 -4.50 31.77 10.44
CA GLU A 117 -4.86 31.15 9.15
C GLU A 117 -3.63 30.64 8.39
N VAL A 118 -2.42 31.07 8.79
CA VAL A 118 -1.17 30.69 8.13
C VAL A 118 -0.59 29.45 8.80
N GLN A 119 -0.46 28.37 8.03
CA GLN A 119 0.23 27.17 8.48
C GLN A 119 1.72 27.44 8.71
N PHE A 120 2.26 26.87 9.80
CA PHE A 120 3.66 27.05 10.19
C PHE A 120 4.67 26.71 9.06
N MET A 121 4.40 25.69 8.25
CA MET A 121 5.26 25.34 7.10
C MET A 121 5.30 26.45 6.03
N THR A 122 4.20 27.19 5.84
CA THR A 122 4.15 28.32 4.91
C THR A 122 4.94 29.51 5.44
N PHE A 123 4.79 29.82 6.74
CA PHE A 123 5.61 30.82 7.42
C PHE A 123 7.10 30.46 7.38
N LYS A 124 7.45 29.21 7.72
CA LYS A 124 8.83 28.70 7.68
C LYS A 124 9.44 28.79 6.28
N ALA A 125 8.69 28.46 5.23
CA ALA A 125 9.16 28.57 3.85
C ALA A 125 9.38 30.04 3.43
N ALA A 126 8.53 30.97 3.88
CA ALA A 126 8.72 32.40 3.64
C ALA A 126 9.94 32.94 4.40
N ALA A 127 10.10 32.56 5.67
CA ALA A 127 11.28 32.91 6.46
C ALA A 127 12.57 32.32 5.89
N ALA A 128 12.51 31.10 5.34
CA ALA A 128 13.65 30.46 4.69
C ALA A 128 14.14 31.19 3.44
N LYS A 129 13.28 31.93 2.75
CA LYS A 129 13.67 32.78 1.63
C LYS A 129 14.44 34.03 2.09
N LEU A 130 14.24 34.49 3.32
CA LEU A 130 14.89 35.67 3.89
C LEU A 130 16.16 35.32 4.68
N LEU A 131 16.09 34.27 5.50
CA LEU A 131 17.17 33.84 6.39
C LEU A 131 18.09 32.80 5.74
N GLY A 132 17.69 32.20 4.61
CA GLY A 132 18.46 31.19 3.90
C GLY A 132 18.76 29.96 4.76
N ASP A 133 20.00 29.48 4.70
CA ASP A 133 20.47 28.30 5.44
C ASP A 133 20.48 28.49 6.96
N LYS A 134 20.34 29.72 7.46
CA LYS A 134 20.30 30.03 8.90
C LYS A 134 18.91 29.88 9.51
N THR A 135 17.93 29.41 8.75
CA THR A 135 16.53 29.32 9.21
C THR A 135 16.38 28.23 10.27
N PRO A 136 16.04 28.58 11.52
CA PRO A 136 15.89 27.59 12.57
C PRO A 136 14.61 26.76 12.38
N SER A 137 14.49 25.67 13.15
CA SER A 137 13.36 24.75 13.01
C SER A 137 12.14 25.10 13.86
N LYS A 138 12.31 25.93 14.90
CA LYS A 138 11.23 26.34 15.81
C LYS A 138 10.67 27.70 15.47
N LYS A 139 9.37 27.87 15.70
CA LYS A 139 8.64 29.11 15.38
C LYS A 139 9.23 30.34 16.06
N ASP A 140 9.46 30.26 17.37
CA ASP A 140 9.96 31.39 18.16
C ASP A 140 11.38 31.80 17.74
N GLU A 141 12.22 30.82 17.39
CA GLU A 141 13.58 31.06 16.88
C GLU A 141 13.55 31.73 15.50
N ILE A 142 12.59 31.37 14.63
CA ILE A 142 12.42 32.02 13.32
C ILE A 142 11.92 33.46 13.48
N VAL A 143 10.98 33.68 14.40
CA VAL A 143 10.43 35.02 14.71
C VAL A 143 11.55 35.95 15.20
N ALA A 144 12.37 35.51 16.16
CA ALA A 144 13.50 36.29 16.66
C ALA A 144 14.52 36.63 15.56
N ALA A 145 14.86 35.67 14.70
CA ALA A 145 15.79 35.90 13.59
C ALA A 145 15.23 36.88 12.54
N LEU A 146 13.92 36.87 12.30
CA LEU A 146 13.27 37.83 11.41
C LEU A 146 13.20 39.23 12.03
N GLU A 147 12.98 39.35 13.34
CA GLU A 147 13.01 40.63 14.05
C GLU A 147 14.42 41.26 14.01
N GLU A 148 15.46 40.47 14.22
CA GLU A 148 16.86 40.92 14.11
C GLU A 148 17.18 41.38 12.67
N LEU A 149 16.73 40.63 11.66
CA LEU A 149 16.88 41.02 10.25
C LEU A 149 16.10 42.30 9.91
N ALA A 150 14.93 42.52 10.52
CA ALA A 150 14.10 43.71 10.30
C ALA A 150 14.64 44.99 10.97
N THR A 151 15.52 44.84 11.97
CA THR A 151 16.11 45.94 12.75
C THR A 151 17.56 46.26 12.36
N GLN A 152 18.16 45.50 11.44
CA GLN A 152 19.44 45.87 10.82
C GLN A 152 19.26 47.09 9.90
N PRO A 153 20.13 48.12 10.00
CA PRO A 153 20.05 49.36 9.23
C PRO A 153 20.43 49.21 7.75
#